data_AF-A0A4Q3RVV9-F1
#
_entry.id   AF-A0A4Q3RVV9-F1
#
_cell.length_a   1.000
_cell.length_b   1.000
_cell.length_c   1.000
_cell.angle_alpha   90.00
_cell.angle_beta   90.00
_cell.angle_gamma   90.00
#
_symmetry.space_group_name_H-M   'P 1'
#
loop_
_entity.id
_entity.type
_entity.pdbx_description
1 polymer ?
#
loop_
_entity_poly.entity_id
_entity_poly.type
_entity_poly.pdbx_seq_one_letter_code
_entity_poly.pdbx_strand_id
1 'polypeptide(L)'
;MANINYKNFTLGIEEEYMVVDPETKELKSHNQKIVTEGHKVIKDKVKAEMHQAVVEVGTDICQNIDEAFNDVSVLRKTISGIAGDLGLWVAASGTHPFSHWESQLITDHIRYNEIVNELQEAARSNLIFGLHVHVGMETREMANHIANSTRYFLPHIFALSTNSPFWEGRSTGYKSFRTKVFDKFPRTGIPETFDSIEAYDKYIKLLVKTNCIDNAKKIWWDLRVHPFFNTVEFRICDVPMTVHETIAIAALFQGICAKIYKLQSQNLNFIQYSRALINENKWRASRYGIDGRMIDFGKEEESNTRVLIYELLDFI
;
A
#
# COMPACT_ATOMS: atom_id res chain seq x y z
N MET A 1 -30.91 4.34 -17.59
CA MET A 1 -29.55 4.15 -17.05
C MET A 1 -29.47 2.71 -16.57
N ALA A 2 -28.45 1.94 -16.97
CA ALA A 2 -28.25 0.61 -16.40
C ALA A 2 -28.14 0.72 -14.87
N ASN A 3 -28.76 -0.19 -14.12
CA ASN A 3 -28.60 -0.24 -12.67
C ASN A 3 -27.15 -0.64 -12.35
N ILE A 4 -26.30 0.36 -12.08
CA ILE A 4 -24.91 0.14 -11.70
C ILE A 4 -24.90 -0.57 -10.34
N ASN A 5 -24.31 -1.77 -10.28
CA ASN A 5 -24.21 -2.54 -9.04
C ASN A 5 -22.88 -2.27 -8.34
N TYR A 6 -22.92 -1.54 -7.23
CA TYR A 6 -21.73 -1.21 -6.44
C TYR A 6 -21.38 -2.27 -5.38
N LYS A 7 -22.15 -3.35 -5.24
CA LYS A 7 -21.91 -4.38 -4.21
C LYS A 7 -20.59 -5.12 -4.38
N ASN A 8 -20.00 -5.09 -5.58
CA ASN A 8 -18.74 -5.76 -5.86
C ASN A 8 -17.52 -4.98 -5.33
N PHE A 9 -17.65 -3.68 -5.00
CA PHE A 9 -16.56 -2.85 -4.47
C PHE A 9 -16.34 -3.07 -2.97
N THR A 10 -16.19 -4.33 -2.58
CA THR A 10 -15.80 -4.69 -1.21
C THR A 10 -14.39 -4.19 -0.90
N LEU A 11 -14.04 -4.13 0.38
CA LEU A 11 -12.75 -3.68 0.86
C LEU A 11 -12.00 -4.78 1.61
N GLY A 12 -10.70 -4.85 1.40
CA GLY A 12 -9.77 -5.54 2.29
C GLY A 12 -8.62 -4.60 2.62
N ILE A 13 -8.26 -4.45 3.89
CA ILE A 13 -7.24 -3.51 4.34
C ILE A 13 -6.15 -4.29 5.04
N GLU A 14 -4.90 -4.10 4.63
CA GLU A 14 -3.71 -4.64 5.31
C GLU A 14 -2.86 -3.48 5.84
N GLU A 15 -2.48 -3.55 7.11
CA GLU A 15 -1.62 -2.56 7.77
C GLU A 15 -0.38 -3.26 8.33
N GLU A 16 0.78 -2.75 7.95
CA GLU A 16 2.07 -3.18 8.48
C GLU A 16 2.45 -2.26 9.65
N TYR A 17 2.80 -2.83 10.79
CA TYR A 17 3.18 -2.09 11.99
C TYR A 17 4.58 -2.41 12.46
N MET A 18 5.17 -1.43 13.12
CA MET A 18 6.48 -1.56 13.75
C MET A 18 6.34 -1.98 15.21
N VAL A 19 7.12 -2.97 15.62
CA VAL A 19 7.21 -3.42 17.01
C VAL A 19 8.36 -2.70 17.71
N VAL A 20 8.06 -2.09 18.84
CA VAL A 20 8.92 -1.13 19.52
C VAL A 20 9.17 -1.53 20.97
N ASP A 21 10.41 -1.33 21.43
CA ASP A 21 10.76 -1.40 22.83
C ASP A 21 10.21 -0.17 23.60
N PRO A 22 9.39 -0.33 24.65
CA PRO A 22 8.85 0.79 25.40
C PRO A 22 9.90 1.63 26.16
N GLU A 23 11.10 1.12 26.43
CA GLU A 23 12.16 1.85 27.12
C GLU A 23 13.05 2.59 26.13
N THR A 24 13.62 1.90 25.15
CA THR A 24 14.58 2.49 24.20
C THR A 24 13.90 3.22 23.03
N LYS A 25 12.63 2.89 22.77
CA LYS A 25 11.87 3.31 21.59
C LYS A 25 12.46 2.79 20.27
N GLU A 26 13.41 1.85 20.31
CA GLU A 26 13.95 1.20 19.13
C GLU A 26 13.05 0.07 18.64
N LEU A 27 13.27 -0.33 17.39
CA LEU A 27 12.64 -1.52 16.84
C LEU A 27 13.12 -2.76 17.57
N LYS A 28 12.18 -3.64 17.89
CA LYS A 28 12.44 -4.86 18.65
C LYS A 28 11.81 -6.06 17.97
N SER A 29 12.60 -7.12 17.84
CA SER A 29 12.06 -8.40 17.38
C SER A 29 10.99 -8.92 18.34
N HIS A 30 9.84 -9.30 17.80
CA HIS A 30 8.81 -9.99 18.55
C HIS A 30 8.99 -11.52 18.57
N ASN A 31 10.02 -12.07 17.91
CA ASN A 31 10.32 -13.52 17.84
C ASN A 31 9.06 -14.39 17.57
N GLN A 32 8.21 -13.98 16.63
CA GLN A 32 6.93 -14.65 16.31
C GLN A 32 5.88 -14.71 17.43
N LYS A 33 6.14 -14.14 18.62
CA LYS A 33 5.21 -14.19 19.77
C LYS A 33 3.91 -13.44 19.49
N ILE A 34 3.99 -12.20 18.98
CA ILE A 34 2.80 -11.41 18.64
C ILE A 34 1.92 -12.15 17.61
N VAL A 35 2.54 -12.75 16.59
CA VAL A 35 1.81 -13.51 15.55
C VAL A 35 1.16 -14.77 16.16
N THR A 36 1.89 -15.49 17.01
CA THR A 36 1.42 -16.72 17.67
C THR A 36 0.24 -16.46 18.60
N GLU A 37 0.31 -15.42 19.42
CA GLU A 37 -0.81 -15.01 20.29
C GLU A 37 -1.95 -14.41 19.46
N GLY A 38 -1.63 -13.65 18.42
CA GLY A 38 -2.59 -13.10 17.45
C GLY A 38 -3.44 -14.18 16.81
N HIS A 39 -2.85 -15.29 16.35
CA HIS A 39 -3.58 -16.40 15.75
C HIS A 39 -4.59 -17.08 16.69
N LYS A 40 -4.41 -16.97 18.01
CA LYS A 40 -5.36 -17.49 19.00
C LYS A 40 -6.62 -16.62 19.11
N VAL A 41 -6.52 -15.33 18.77
CA VAL A 41 -7.59 -14.33 18.98
C VAL A 41 -8.24 -13.90 17.66
N ILE A 42 -7.42 -13.61 16.65
CA ILE A 42 -7.78 -13.10 15.32
C ILE A 42 -7.11 -13.96 14.25
N LYS A 43 -7.56 -15.21 14.19
CA LYS A 43 -7.03 -16.25 13.30
C LYS A 43 -6.92 -15.76 11.84
N ASP A 44 -5.82 -16.11 11.17
CA ASP A 44 -5.53 -15.81 9.76
C ASP A 44 -5.43 -14.30 9.39
N LYS A 45 -5.74 -13.40 10.34
CA LYS A 45 -5.66 -11.94 10.17
C LYS A 45 -4.32 -11.33 10.59
N VAL A 46 -3.43 -12.10 11.20
CA VAL A 46 -2.09 -11.64 11.61
C VAL A 46 -1.05 -12.44 10.85
N LYS A 47 -0.08 -11.77 10.25
CA LYS A 47 0.99 -12.44 9.51
C LYS A 47 2.35 -11.94 9.98
N ALA A 48 3.29 -12.88 9.93
CA ALA A 48 4.71 -12.59 10.08
C ALA A 48 5.24 -11.99 8.79
N GLU A 49 5.98 -10.89 8.90
CA GLU A 49 6.67 -10.28 7.78
C GLU A 49 8.16 -10.63 7.74
N MET A 50 8.84 -10.19 6.68
CA MET A 50 10.25 -10.51 6.43
C MET A 50 11.16 -10.12 7.59
N HIS A 51 10.96 -8.95 8.20
CA HIS A 51 11.70 -8.52 9.38
C HIS A 51 10.91 -8.85 10.65
N GLN A 52 11.60 -9.37 11.67
CA GLN A 52 10.97 -9.79 12.92
C GLN A 52 10.44 -8.63 13.80
N ALA A 53 10.69 -7.38 13.41
CA ALA A 53 10.15 -6.18 14.06
C ALA A 53 8.91 -5.64 13.33
N VAL A 54 8.36 -6.39 12.37
CA VAL A 54 7.19 -6.01 11.57
C VAL A 54 6.07 -6.99 11.86
N VAL A 55 4.87 -6.48 12.07
CA VAL A 55 3.65 -7.28 12.13
C VAL A 55 2.64 -6.75 11.12
N GLU A 56 2.13 -7.62 10.25
CA GLU A 56 1.05 -7.30 9.32
C GLU A 56 -0.27 -7.78 9.92
N VAL A 57 -1.29 -6.93 9.86
CA VAL A 57 -2.67 -7.33 10.12
C VAL A 57 -3.56 -7.02 8.93
N GLY A 58 -4.52 -7.90 8.65
CA GLY A 58 -5.46 -7.75 7.54
C GLY A 58 -6.91 -7.93 7.98
N THR A 59 -7.81 -7.11 7.44
CA THR A 59 -9.26 -7.26 7.65
C THR A 59 -9.79 -8.49 6.93
N ASP A 60 -11.01 -8.90 7.29
CA ASP A 60 -11.82 -9.71 6.38
C ASP A 60 -12.25 -8.87 5.16
N ILE A 61 -13.01 -9.47 4.26
CA ILE A 61 -13.66 -8.77 3.16
C ILE A 61 -14.86 -7.97 3.72
N CYS A 62 -14.69 -6.65 3.84
CA CYS A 62 -15.70 -5.72 4.30
C CYS A 62 -16.61 -5.26 3.14
N GLN A 63 -17.92 -5.16 3.37
CA GLN A 63 -18.87 -4.73 2.33
C GLN A 63 -18.86 -3.21 2.11
N ASN A 64 -18.48 -2.45 3.12
CA ASN A 64 -18.50 -1.00 3.11
C ASN A 64 -17.47 -0.44 4.11
N ILE A 65 -17.41 0.88 4.16
CA ILE A 65 -16.42 1.60 4.96
C ILE A 65 -16.66 1.50 6.47
N ASP A 66 -17.92 1.32 6.90
CA ASP A 66 -18.28 1.18 8.32
C ASP A 66 -17.85 -0.19 8.86
N GLU A 67 -18.03 -1.25 8.06
CA GLU A 67 -17.50 -2.57 8.39
C GLU A 67 -15.97 -2.56 8.46
N ALA A 68 -15.32 -1.89 7.50
CA ALA A 68 -13.87 -1.73 7.51
C ALA A 68 -13.37 -0.95 8.74
N PHE A 69 -14.07 0.12 9.13
CA PHE A 69 -13.75 0.88 10.34
C PHE A 69 -13.79 0.01 11.60
N ASN A 70 -14.84 -0.81 11.74
CA ASN A 70 -14.98 -1.69 12.88
C ASN A 70 -13.88 -2.76 12.91
N ASP A 71 -13.60 -3.41 11.77
CA ASP A 71 -12.58 -4.47 11.71
C ASP A 71 -11.17 -3.92 11.97
N VAL A 72 -10.78 -2.82 11.30
CA VAL A 72 -9.48 -2.15 11.55
C VAL A 72 -9.35 -1.72 13.03
N SER A 73 -10.41 -1.17 13.62
CA SER A 73 -10.41 -0.79 15.04
C SER A 73 -10.17 -1.97 15.97
N VAL A 74 -10.83 -3.10 15.70
CA VAL A 74 -10.65 -4.35 16.47
C VAL A 74 -9.22 -4.87 16.29
N LEU A 75 -8.71 -4.92 15.07
CA LEU A 75 -7.36 -5.41 14.78
C LEU A 75 -6.29 -4.58 15.49
N ARG A 76 -6.35 -3.25 15.38
CA ARG A 76 -5.41 -2.33 16.06
C ARG A 76 -5.45 -2.51 17.57
N LYS A 77 -6.65 -2.58 18.16
CA LYS A 77 -6.81 -2.77 19.61
C LYS A 77 -6.25 -4.11 20.06
N THR A 78 -6.55 -5.18 19.33
CA THR A 78 -6.08 -6.53 19.64
C THR A 78 -4.56 -6.63 19.55
N ILE A 79 -3.95 -6.14 18.46
CA ILE A 79 -2.50 -6.25 18.28
C ILE A 79 -1.73 -5.40 19.29
N SER A 80 -2.25 -4.20 19.61
CA SER A 80 -1.69 -3.35 20.66
C SER A 80 -1.79 -3.99 22.05
N GLY A 81 -2.93 -4.64 22.37
CA GLY A 81 -3.11 -5.37 23.63
C GLY A 81 -2.13 -6.54 23.76
N ILE A 82 -2.02 -7.37 22.73
CA ILE A 82 -1.09 -8.51 22.70
C ILE A 82 0.36 -8.04 22.87
N ALA A 83 0.76 -6.97 22.18
CA ALA A 83 2.09 -6.41 22.35
C ALA A 83 2.31 -5.91 23.80
N GLY A 84 1.31 -5.23 24.38
CA GLY A 84 1.34 -4.77 25.77
C GLY A 84 1.56 -5.91 26.77
N ASP A 85 0.85 -7.03 26.61
CA ASP A 85 1.00 -8.22 27.45
C ASP A 85 2.40 -8.87 27.33
N LEU A 86 3.09 -8.63 26.22
CA LEU A 86 4.46 -9.06 25.95
C LEU A 86 5.53 -8.02 26.33
N GLY A 87 5.13 -6.88 26.91
CA GLY A 87 6.04 -5.78 27.26
C GLY A 87 6.59 -5.03 26.05
N LEU A 88 5.84 -4.98 24.95
CA LEU A 88 6.18 -4.33 23.69
C LEU A 88 5.15 -3.27 23.33
N TRP A 89 5.53 -2.32 22.47
CA TRP A 89 4.60 -1.38 21.84
C TRP A 89 4.48 -1.65 20.34
N VAL A 90 3.37 -1.19 19.77
CA VAL A 90 3.12 -1.18 18.31
C VAL A 90 2.99 0.28 17.89
N ALA A 91 3.66 0.66 16.80
CA ALA A 91 3.59 2.01 16.24
C ALA A 91 3.34 1.98 14.73
N ALA A 92 2.83 3.10 14.20
CA ALA A 92 2.45 3.27 12.80
C ALA A 92 3.13 4.51 12.21
N SER A 93 3.96 4.30 11.19
CA SER A 93 4.61 5.31 10.34
C SER A 93 5.35 4.58 9.22
N GLY A 94 5.47 5.18 8.03
CA GLY A 94 6.09 4.53 6.86
C GLY A 94 7.54 4.06 7.06
N THR A 95 8.26 4.69 7.98
CA THR A 95 9.59 4.30 8.45
C THR A 95 9.71 4.49 9.96
N HIS A 96 10.63 3.75 10.57
CA HIS A 96 11.05 4.05 11.93
C HIS A 96 12.08 5.20 11.94
N PRO A 97 11.99 6.17 12.86
CA PRO A 97 12.78 7.39 12.79
C PRO A 97 14.30 7.22 12.98
N PHE A 98 14.73 6.32 13.88
CA PHE A 98 16.15 6.22 14.23
C PHE A 98 16.78 4.82 14.31
N SER A 99 16.00 3.76 14.53
CA SER A 99 16.50 2.38 14.43
C SER A 99 17.22 2.08 13.10
N HIS A 100 18.35 1.40 13.21
CA HIS A 100 19.16 0.95 12.06
C HIS A 100 18.65 -0.38 11.52
N TRP A 101 18.45 -0.46 10.20
CA TRP A 101 17.97 -1.70 9.57
C TRP A 101 18.99 -2.84 9.67
N GLU A 102 20.29 -2.55 9.74
CA GLU A 102 21.35 -3.56 9.85
C GLU A 102 21.22 -4.42 11.12
N SER A 103 20.65 -3.84 12.18
CA SER A 103 20.45 -4.51 13.46
C SER A 103 19.23 -5.45 13.47
N GLN A 104 18.38 -5.40 12.45
CA GLN A 104 17.10 -6.08 12.45
C GLN A 104 17.20 -7.49 11.90
N LEU A 105 16.60 -8.43 12.62
CA LEU A 105 16.61 -9.84 12.27
C LEU A 105 15.56 -10.15 11.19
N ILE A 106 15.92 -11.07 10.30
CA ILE A 106 15.01 -11.65 9.30
C ILE A 106 14.27 -12.83 9.93
N THR A 107 12.97 -12.94 9.65
CA THR A 107 12.15 -14.08 10.05
C THR A 107 12.64 -15.34 9.37
N ASP A 108 12.85 -16.41 10.14
CA ASP A 108 13.29 -17.70 9.60
C ASP A 108 12.16 -18.39 8.83
N HIS A 109 12.11 -18.13 7.52
CA HIS A 109 11.15 -18.71 6.60
C HIS A 109 11.76 -18.79 5.20
N ILE A 110 11.57 -19.93 4.53
CA ILE A 110 12.21 -20.25 3.23
C ILE A 110 12.01 -19.13 2.21
N ARG A 111 10.77 -18.65 2.05
CA ARG A 111 10.44 -17.54 1.14
C ARG A 111 11.26 -16.27 1.40
N TYR A 112 11.49 -15.91 2.67
CA TYR A 112 12.24 -14.70 3.02
C TYR A 112 13.74 -14.90 2.80
N ASN A 113 14.26 -16.08 3.12
CA ASN A 113 15.65 -16.45 2.85
C ASN A 113 15.95 -16.40 1.34
N GLU A 114 15.04 -16.88 0.49
CA GLU A 114 15.16 -16.77 -0.96
C GLU A 114 15.18 -15.31 -1.45
N ILE A 115 14.26 -14.47 -0.94
CA ILE A 115 14.22 -13.03 -1.30
C ILE A 115 15.50 -12.32 -0.89
N VAL A 116 16.00 -12.58 0.33
CA VAL A 116 17.24 -12.00 0.82
C VAL A 116 18.44 -12.49 0.02
N ASN A 117 18.46 -13.76 -0.39
CA ASN A 117 19.52 -14.29 -1.26
C ASN A 117 19.45 -13.70 -2.68
N GLU A 118 18.27 -13.42 -3.20
CA GLU A 118 18.08 -12.83 -4.52
C GLU A 118 18.45 -11.33 -4.54
N LEU A 119 17.97 -10.56 -3.56
CA LEU A 119 18.03 -9.09 -3.55
C LEU A 119 19.11 -8.51 -2.64
N GLN A 120 19.74 -9.33 -1.80
CA GLN A 120 20.85 -8.94 -0.92
C GLN A 120 20.51 -7.71 -0.07
N GLU A 121 21.35 -6.67 -0.08
CA GLU A 121 21.17 -5.46 0.72
C GLU A 121 19.85 -4.72 0.46
N ALA A 122 19.31 -4.82 -0.76
CA ALA A 122 18.02 -4.19 -1.07
C ALA A 122 16.94 -4.79 -0.17
N ALA A 123 16.85 -6.13 -0.07
CA ALA A 123 15.91 -6.78 0.83
C ALA A 123 16.21 -6.50 2.31
N ARG A 124 17.49 -6.56 2.73
CA ARG A 124 17.85 -6.33 4.15
C ARG A 124 17.47 -4.93 4.62
N SER A 125 17.64 -3.93 3.77
CA SER A 125 17.29 -2.53 4.08
C SER A 125 15.80 -2.20 3.89
N ASN A 126 14.96 -3.15 3.49
CA ASN A 126 13.52 -2.95 3.25
C ASN A 126 12.68 -2.96 4.53
N LEU A 127 13.00 -2.06 5.46
CA LEU A 127 12.32 -1.96 6.73
C LEU A 127 11.34 -0.77 6.72
N ILE A 128 10.20 -1.02 6.10
CA ILE A 128 9.15 -0.03 5.84
C ILE A 128 7.78 -0.58 6.20
N PHE A 129 6.81 0.32 6.38
CA PHE A 129 5.48 -0.04 6.87
C PHE A 129 4.40 0.63 6.00
N GLY A 130 3.63 -0.16 5.28
CA GLY A 130 2.62 0.29 4.34
C GLY A 130 1.18 0.13 4.81
N LEU A 131 0.31 0.84 4.12
CA LEU A 131 -1.11 0.54 4.04
C LEU A 131 -1.39 -0.05 2.65
N HIS A 132 -1.97 -1.25 2.61
CA HIS A 132 -2.52 -1.85 1.40
C HIS A 132 -4.04 -1.85 1.46
N VAL A 133 -4.68 -1.41 0.38
CA VAL A 133 -6.14 -1.41 0.24
C VAL A 133 -6.53 -2.20 -1.00
N HIS A 134 -7.27 -3.27 -0.81
CA HIS A 134 -7.92 -4.04 -1.85
C HIS A 134 -9.32 -3.50 -2.08
N VAL A 135 -9.65 -3.23 -3.34
CA VAL A 135 -11.02 -2.95 -3.77
C VAL A 135 -11.49 -4.09 -4.65
N GLY A 136 -12.59 -4.73 -4.27
CA GLY A 136 -13.24 -5.81 -5.01
C GLY A 136 -13.71 -5.36 -6.40
N MET A 137 -13.63 -6.28 -7.36
CA MET A 137 -14.04 -6.06 -8.74
C MET A 137 -14.88 -7.23 -9.24
N GLU A 138 -15.84 -6.92 -10.11
CA GLU A 138 -16.71 -7.93 -10.73
C GLU A 138 -15.92 -8.94 -11.57
N THR A 139 -14.98 -8.44 -12.36
CA THR A 139 -14.12 -9.27 -13.22
C THR A 139 -12.68 -8.75 -13.25
N ARG A 140 -11.75 -9.57 -13.76
CA ARG A 140 -10.34 -9.17 -13.90
C ARG A 140 -10.12 -8.16 -15.03
N GLU A 141 -10.92 -8.22 -16.09
CA GLU A 141 -10.93 -7.25 -17.18
C GLU A 141 -11.31 -5.87 -16.64
N MET A 142 -12.34 -5.82 -15.79
CA MET A 142 -12.74 -4.63 -15.08
C MET A 142 -11.62 -4.12 -14.16
N ALA A 143 -11.01 -5.03 -13.39
CA ALA A 143 -9.88 -4.69 -12.54
C ALA A 143 -8.71 -4.08 -13.34
N ASN A 144 -8.40 -4.59 -14.53
CA ASN A 144 -7.39 -4.03 -15.42
C ASN A 144 -7.75 -2.62 -15.92
N HIS A 145 -9.00 -2.42 -16.34
CA HIS A 145 -9.47 -1.10 -16.77
C HIS A 145 -9.40 -0.06 -15.65
N ILE A 146 -9.89 -0.43 -14.46
CA ILE A 146 -9.82 0.40 -13.26
C ILE A 146 -8.36 0.68 -12.92
N ALA A 147 -7.52 -0.35 -12.81
CA ALA A 147 -6.12 -0.19 -12.47
C ALA A 147 -5.38 0.74 -13.44
N ASN A 148 -5.65 0.65 -14.75
CA ASN A 148 -5.04 1.54 -15.74
C ASN A 148 -5.39 3.01 -15.45
N SER A 149 -6.67 3.29 -15.21
CA SER A 149 -7.17 4.65 -14.96
C SER A 149 -6.76 5.18 -13.61
N THR A 150 -6.75 4.34 -12.57
CA THR A 150 -6.53 4.81 -11.21
C THR A 150 -5.08 5.14 -10.88
N ARG A 151 -4.12 4.72 -11.72
CA ARG A 151 -2.70 5.12 -11.58
C ARG A 151 -2.52 6.63 -11.45
N TYR A 152 -3.32 7.42 -12.17
CA TYR A 152 -3.25 8.88 -12.16
C TYR A 152 -3.50 9.47 -10.77
N PHE A 153 -4.40 8.86 -9.99
CA PHE A 153 -4.78 9.39 -8.67
C PHE A 153 -3.80 8.96 -7.57
N LEU A 154 -2.92 7.99 -7.82
CA LEU A 154 -2.01 7.46 -6.79
C LEU A 154 -1.17 8.55 -6.11
N PRO A 155 -0.53 9.51 -6.81
CA PRO A 155 0.23 10.56 -6.15
C PRO A 155 -0.61 11.46 -5.24
N HIS A 156 -1.86 11.74 -5.62
CA HIS A 156 -2.78 12.60 -4.86
C HIS A 156 -3.13 11.95 -3.51
N ILE A 157 -3.48 10.66 -3.54
CA ILE A 157 -3.78 9.90 -2.31
C ILE A 157 -2.52 9.66 -1.49
N PHE A 158 -1.39 9.39 -2.14
CA PHE A 158 -0.11 9.20 -1.47
C PHE A 158 0.34 10.45 -0.71
N ALA A 159 0.10 11.66 -1.26
CA ALA A 159 0.41 12.90 -0.56
C ALA A 159 -0.32 13.05 0.78
N LEU A 160 -1.51 12.46 0.93
CA LEU A 160 -2.28 12.45 2.17
C LEU A 160 -1.70 11.51 3.22
N SER A 161 -1.06 10.40 2.81
CA SER A 161 -0.55 9.39 3.73
C SER A 161 0.90 9.61 4.16
N THR A 162 1.65 10.52 3.52
CA THR A 162 3.07 10.70 3.83
C THR A 162 3.32 11.03 5.31
N ASN A 163 4.04 10.16 6.01
CA ASN A 163 4.33 10.36 7.43
C ASN A 163 5.72 9.81 7.86
N SER A 164 6.60 9.53 6.91
CA SER A 164 7.92 8.93 7.13
C SER A 164 9.10 9.88 6.81
N PRO A 165 9.26 11.04 7.48
CA PRO A 165 10.30 12.01 7.13
C PRO A 165 11.71 11.67 7.65
N PHE A 166 11.82 10.69 8.55
CA PHE A 166 13.07 10.31 9.21
C PHE A 166 13.56 8.92 8.78
N TRP A 167 14.87 8.73 8.79
CA TRP A 167 15.53 7.44 8.52
C TRP A 167 16.89 7.40 9.19
N GLU A 168 17.18 6.37 9.98
CA GLU A 168 18.48 6.17 10.67
C GLU A 168 18.94 7.42 11.47
N GLY A 169 17.99 8.09 12.12
CA GLY A 169 18.25 9.22 13.01
C GLY A 169 18.38 10.55 12.29
N ARG A 170 18.15 10.57 10.98
CA ARG A 170 18.32 11.76 10.13
C ARG A 170 17.00 12.24 9.58
N SER A 171 16.84 13.57 9.52
CA SER A 171 15.81 14.17 8.68
C SER A 171 16.21 14.01 7.22
N THR A 172 15.39 13.30 6.45
CA THR A 172 15.72 12.91 5.06
C THR A 172 15.45 14.02 4.05
N GLY A 173 14.69 15.04 4.45
CA GLY A 173 14.12 16.04 3.57
C GLY A 173 12.87 15.56 2.82
N TYR A 174 12.47 14.30 2.91
CA TYR A 174 11.20 13.81 2.36
C TYR A 174 10.07 13.90 3.39
N LYS A 175 8.82 13.96 2.92
CA LYS A 175 7.65 13.72 3.78
C LYS A 175 7.34 12.23 3.89
N SER A 176 7.65 11.46 2.84
CA SER A 176 7.65 10.01 2.85
C SER A 176 8.96 9.45 2.29
N PHE A 177 9.83 8.98 3.17
CA PHE A 177 11.07 8.31 2.79
C PHE A 177 10.86 6.82 2.50
N ARG A 178 9.76 6.22 2.96
CA ARG A 178 9.36 4.83 2.67
C ARG A 178 9.57 4.45 1.21
N THR A 179 9.07 5.27 0.29
CA THR A 179 9.20 5.02 -1.15
C THR A 179 10.65 4.96 -1.62
N LYS A 180 11.56 5.73 -1.00
CA LYS A 180 12.99 5.77 -1.38
C LYS A 180 13.75 4.55 -0.89
N VAL A 181 13.32 3.95 0.22
CA VAL A 181 13.80 2.63 0.63
C VAL A 181 13.33 1.58 -0.38
N PHE A 182 12.07 1.65 -0.80
CA PHE A 182 11.45 0.67 -1.70
C PHE A 182 11.93 0.75 -3.16
N ASP A 183 12.36 1.92 -3.63
CA ASP A 183 12.85 2.16 -5.01
C ASP A 183 14.04 1.24 -5.39
N LYS A 184 14.71 0.61 -4.42
CA LYS A 184 15.80 -0.37 -4.63
C LYS A 184 15.31 -1.71 -5.20
N PHE A 185 14.03 -2.04 -5.03
CA PHE A 185 13.48 -3.31 -5.50
C PHE A 185 13.26 -3.28 -7.02
N PRO A 186 13.52 -4.39 -7.74
CA PRO A 186 13.15 -4.49 -9.14
C PRO A 186 11.62 -4.52 -9.26
N ARG A 187 11.05 -4.07 -10.38
CA ARG A 187 9.60 -4.15 -10.65
C ARG A 187 8.75 -3.42 -9.59
N THR A 188 9.24 -2.29 -9.10
CA THR A 188 8.54 -1.39 -8.18
C THR A 188 8.02 -0.11 -8.88
N GLY A 189 7.20 0.66 -8.16
CA GLY A 189 6.68 1.95 -8.60
C GLY A 189 5.35 1.88 -9.35
N ILE A 190 5.00 2.97 -10.03
CA ILE A 190 3.75 3.08 -10.79
C ILE A 190 3.74 2.00 -11.88
N PRO A 191 2.69 1.18 -12.02
CA PRO A 191 2.64 0.13 -13.04
C PRO A 191 2.51 0.72 -14.46
N GLU A 192 2.86 -0.09 -15.47
CA GLU A 192 2.54 0.23 -16.87
C GLU A 192 1.04 0.07 -17.16
N THR A 193 0.59 0.54 -18.32
CA THR A 193 -0.72 0.16 -18.87
C THR A 193 -0.65 -1.22 -19.52
N PHE A 194 -1.72 -2.01 -19.36
CA PHE A 194 -1.95 -3.19 -20.18
C PHE A 194 -3.24 -3.03 -20.99
N ASP A 195 -3.17 -3.22 -22.30
CA ASP A 195 -4.32 -3.08 -23.21
C ASP A 195 -5.44 -4.07 -22.91
N SER A 196 -5.09 -5.23 -22.34
CA SER A 196 -6.04 -6.25 -21.90
C SER A 196 -5.51 -7.07 -20.73
N ILE A 197 -6.40 -7.82 -20.06
CA ILE A 197 -6.00 -8.72 -18.99
C ILE A 197 -5.11 -9.87 -19.51
N GLU A 198 -5.31 -10.29 -20.76
CA GLU A 198 -4.47 -11.30 -21.41
C GLU A 198 -3.06 -10.78 -21.69
N ALA A 199 -2.91 -9.49 -22.01
CA ALA A 199 -1.60 -8.86 -22.15
C ALA A 199 -0.86 -8.85 -20.80
N TYR A 200 -1.56 -8.52 -19.72
CA TYR A 200 -1.05 -8.62 -18.35
C TYR A 200 -0.63 -10.07 -18.02
N ASP A 201 -1.50 -11.04 -18.26
CA ASP A 201 -1.21 -12.46 -18.00
C ASP A 201 -0.04 -12.98 -18.84
N LYS A 202 0.10 -12.51 -20.08
CA LYS A 202 1.24 -12.83 -20.95
C LYS A 202 2.55 -12.27 -20.38
N TYR A 203 2.53 -11.05 -19.85
CA TYR A 203 3.69 -10.45 -19.17
C TYR A 203 4.09 -11.27 -17.95
N ILE A 204 3.13 -11.64 -17.08
CA ILE A 204 3.40 -12.52 -15.92
C ILE A 204 3.98 -13.87 -16.36
N LYS A 205 3.34 -14.54 -17.32
CA LYS A 205 3.75 -15.84 -17.83
C LYS A 205 5.16 -15.79 -18.41
N LEU A 206 5.53 -14.71 -19.08
CA LEU A 206 6.88 -14.52 -19.61
C LEU A 206 7.91 -14.49 -18.48
N LEU A 207 7.68 -13.64 -17.46
CA LEU A 207 8.60 -13.51 -16.32
C LEU A 207 8.74 -14.82 -15.52
N VAL A 208 7.65 -15.57 -15.35
CA VAL A 208 7.69 -16.88 -14.70
C VAL A 208 8.46 -17.88 -15.57
N LYS A 209 8.17 -17.94 -16.87
CA LYS A 209 8.84 -18.87 -17.81
C LYS A 209 10.34 -18.61 -17.92
N THR A 210 10.78 -17.37 -17.76
CA THR A 210 12.20 -16.99 -17.80
C THR A 210 12.86 -16.97 -16.41
N ASN A 211 12.20 -17.50 -15.37
CA ASN A 211 12.70 -17.56 -14.00
C ASN A 211 13.03 -16.19 -13.38
N CYS A 212 12.41 -15.11 -13.87
CA CYS A 212 12.58 -13.77 -13.28
C CYS A 212 11.76 -13.62 -11.98
N ILE A 213 10.66 -14.35 -11.85
CA ILE A 213 9.80 -14.44 -10.67
C ILE A 213 9.23 -15.86 -10.54
N ASP A 214 8.94 -16.30 -9.33
CA ASP A 214 8.22 -17.55 -9.03
C ASP A 214 6.72 -17.43 -9.33
N ASN A 215 6.15 -16.27 -9.01
CA ASN A 215 4.77 -15.90 -9.29
C ASN A 215 4.59 -14.38 -9.28
N ALA A 216 3.40 -13.92 -9.65
CA ALA A 216 3.04 -12.51 -9.71
C ALA A 216 3.10 -11.74 -8.36
N LYS A 217 3.24 -12.42 -7.20
CA LYS A 217 3.43 -11.72 -5.91
C LYS A 217 4.77 -10.98 -5.83
N LYS A 218 5.79 -11.37 -6.62
CA LYS A 218 7.09 -10.66 -6.73
C LYS A 218 7.06 -9.45 -7.70
N ILE A 219 5.87 -8.91 -7.95
CA ILE A 219 5.66 -7.62 -8.59
C ILE A 219 5.18 -6.66 -7.53
N TRP A 220 5.99 -5.66 -7.26
CA TRP A 220 5.85 -4.75 -6.13
C TRP A 220 5.42 -3.35 -6.58
N TRP A 221 4.48 -3.29 -7.52
CA TRP A 221 3.96 -2.02 -7.99
C TRP A 221 3.12 -1.32 -6.93
N ASP A 222 3.06 0.01 -7.03
CA ASP A 222 2.24 0.89 -6.19
C ASP A 222 0.74 0.60 -6.32
N LEU A 223 0.35 -0.07 -7.41
CA LEU A 223 -1.00 -0.51 -7.74
C LEU A 223 -0.91 -1.82 -8.53
N ARG A 224 -1.77 -2.78 -8.22
CA ARG A 224 -1.73 -4.10 -8.86
C ARG A 224 -3.13 -4.67 -9.08
N VAL A 225 -3.35 -5.24 -10.26
CA VAL A 225 -4.45 -6.20 -10.45
C VAL A 225 -4.02 -7.48 -9.74
N HIS A 226 -4.69 -7.79 -8.64
CA HIS A 226 -4.23 -8.86 -7.78
C HIS A 226 -4.31 -10.22 -8.52
N PRO A 227 -3.27 -11.07 -8.44
CA PRO A 227 -3.18 -12.27 -9.28
C PRO A 227 -4.10 -13.42 -8.88
N PHE A 228 -4.59 -13.45 -7.63
CA PHE A 228 -5.45 -14.54 -7.12
C PHE A 228 -6.87 -14.08 -6.76
N PHE A 229 -6.98 -12.94 -6.09
CA PHE A 229 -8.26 -12.26 -5.82
C PHE A 229 -8.66 -11.30 -6.94
N ASN A 230 -9.95 -11.22 -7.24
CA ASN A 230 -10.53 -10.24 -8.17
C ASN A 230 -10.57 -8.84 -7.51
N THR A 231 -9.40 -8.27 -7.26
CA THR A 231 -9.25 -6.97 -6.61
C THR A 231 -8.25 -6.11 -7.35
N VAL A 232 -8.44 -4.79 -7.25
CA VAL A 232 -7.38 -3.82 -7.48
C VAL A 232 -6.77 -3.47 -6.13
N GLU A 233 -5.48 -3.65 -6.00
CA GLU A 233 -4.73 -3.52 -4.76
C GLU A 233 -3.83 -2.29 -4.82
N PHE A 234 -4.12 -1.31 -3.96
CA PHE A 234 -3.37 -0.07 -3.80
C PHE A 234 -2.32 -0.24 -2.71
N ARG A 235 -1.04 0.03 -3.00
CA ARG A 235 0.11 -0.27 -2.11
C ARG A 235 1.06 0.91 -1.90
N ILE A 236 0.67 2.10 -2.37
CA ILE A 236 1.54 3.29 -2.40
C ILE A 236 1.71 3.96 -1.03
N CYS A 237 0.74 3.80 -0.12
CA CYS A 237 0.64 4.61 1.09
C CYS A 237 1.62 4.16 2.20
N ASP A 238 2.11 5.13 2.97
CA ASP A 238 2.62 4.86 4.30
C ASP A 238 1.46 4.42 5.20
N VAL A 239 1.74 3.61 6.23
CA VAL A 239 0.71 3.23 7.22
C VAL A 239 0.27 4.46 8.03
N PRO A 240 -1.03 4.82 8.07
CA PRO A 240 -1.50 5.98 8.82
C PRO A 240 -1.48 5.80 10.34
N MET A 241 -1.42 6.91 11.09
CA MET A 241 -1.34 6.86 12.55
C MET A 241 -2.67 6.50 13.20
N THR A 242 -3.79 6.89 12.61
CA THR A 242 -5.13 6.70 13.17
C THR A 242 -6.02 5.83 12.29
N VAL A 243 -7.01 5.17 12.89
CA VAL A 243 -8.05 4.42 12.15
C VAL A 243 -8.78 5.35 11.19
N HIS A 244 -9.13 6.56 11.61
CA HIS A 244 -9.88 7.51 10.78
C HIS A 244 -9.13 7.88 9.50
N GLU A 245 -7.80 8.03 9.56
CA GLU A 245 -6.98 8.28 8.37
C GLU A 245 -6.95 7.06 7.43
N THR A 246 -6.74 5.85 7.96
CA THR A 246 -6.79 4.60 7.18
C THR A 246 -8.12 4.47 6.45
N ILE A 247 -9.21 4.72 7.16
CA ILE A 247 -10.57 4.61 6.63
C ILE A 247 -10.86 5.72 5.61
N ALA A 248 -10.40 6.95 5.84
CA ALA A 248 -10.52 8.02 4.85
C ALA A 248 -9.79 7.66 3.53
N ILE A 249 -8.57 7.13 3.62
CA ILE A 249 -7.79 6.70 2.45
C ILE A 249 -8.47 5.52 1.73
N ALA A 250 -8.96 4.53 2.48
CA ALA A 250 -9.67 3.39 1.90
C ALA A 250 -10.97 3.83 1.19
N ALA A 251 -11.72 4.76 1.78
CA ALA A 251 -12.93 5.33 1.17
C ALA A 251 -12.62 6.08 -0.13
N LEU A 252 -11.51 6.82 -0.18
CA LEU A 252 -11.05 7.50 -1.40
C LEU A 252 -10.75 6.49 -2.51
N PHE A 253 -10.00 5.42 -2.22
CA PHE A 253 -9.76 4.37 -3.22
C PHE A 253 -11.04 3.69 -3.69
N GLN A 254 -11.96 3.37 -2.77
CA GLN A 254 -13.26 2.79 -3.10
C GLN A 254 -14.09 3.72 -4.00
N GLY A 255 -14.18 5.01 -3.63
CA GLY A 255 -14.93 6.04 -4.36
C GLY A 255 -14.36 6.30 -5.75
N ILE A 256 -13.03 6.39 -5.89
CA ILE A 256 -12.37 6.53 -7.19
C ILE A 256 -12.69 5.33 -8.09
N CYS A 257 -12.58 4.11 -7.57
CA CYS A 257 -12.93 2.90 -8.32
C CYS A 257 -14.40 2.93 -8.78
N ALA A 258 -15.32 3.26 -7.88
CA ALA A 258 -16.75 3.38 -8.20
C ALA A 258 -17.03 4.49 -9.23
N LYS A 259 -16.30 5.61 -9.17
CA LYS A 259 -16.44 6.72 -10.12
C LYS A 259 -15.95 6.34 -11.51
N ILE A 260 -14.77 5.73 -11.62
CA ILE A 260 -14.24 5.26 -12.91
C ILE A 260 -15.17 4.19 -13.51
N TYR A 261 -15.66 3.25 -12.70
CA TYR A 261 -16.64 2.26 -13.14
C TYR A 261 -17.92 2.92 -13.68
N LYS A 262 -18.43 3.95 -12.99
CA LYS A 262 -19.59 4.73 -13.45
C LYS A 262 -19.33 5.38 -14.80
N LEU A 263 -18.17 6.01 -15.01
CA LEU A 263 -17.81 6.60 -16.30
C LEU A 263 -17.81 5.54 -17.40
N GLN A 264 -17.17 4.39 -17.17
CA GLN A 264 -17.12 3.31 -18.15
C GLN A 264 -18.52 2.78 -18.50
N SER A 265 -19.41 2.64 -17.52
CA SER A 265 -20.81 2.22 -17.75
C SER A 265 -21.62 3.21 -18.60
N GLN A 266 -21.14 4.46 -18.69
CA GLN A 266 -21.70 5.53 -19.52
C GLN A 266 -20.96 5.68 -20.86
N ASN A 267 -20.07 4.74 -21.21
CA ASN A 267 -19.16 4.81 -22.35
C ASN A 267 -18.22 6.04 -22.32
N LEU A 268 -17.87 6.51 -21.12
CA LEU A 268 -16.88 7.56 -20.88
C LEU A 268 -15.61 6.94 -20.30
N ASN A 269 -14.46 7.57 -20.55
CA ASN A 269 -13.17 7.16 -19.98
C ASN A 269 -12.46 8.33 -19.35
N PHE A 270 -11.62 8.05 -18.35
CA PHE A 270 -10.67 9.03 -17.82
C PHE A 270 -9.39 9.05 -18.67
N ILE A 271 -8.80 10.24 -18.83
CA ILE A 271 -7.59 10.44 -19.63
C ILE A 271 -6.44 9.62 -19.04
N GLN A 272 -5.71 8.90 -19.92
CA GLN A 272 -4.54 8.13 -19.52
C GLN A 272 -3.28 8.97 -19.70
N TYR A 273 -2.51 9.14 -18.62
CA TYR A 273 -1.20 9.78 -18.68
C TYR A 273 -0.08 8.76 -18.66
N SER A 274 1.05 9.13 -19.28
CA SER A 274 2.24 8.29 -19.31
C SER A 274 2.79 8.05 -17.90
N ARG A 275 3.38 6.88 -17.69
CA ARG A 275 4.02 6.53 -16.41
C ARG A 275 5.07 7.56 -15.98
N ALA A 276 5.83 8.11 -16.93
CA ALA A 276 6.85 9.11 -16.67
C ALA A 276 6.27 10.38 -16.02
N LEU A 277 5.12 10.86 -16.50
CA LEU A 277 4.44 12.02 -15.91
C LEU A 277 3.92 11.70 -14.51
N ILE A 278 3.28 10.55 -14.32
CA ILE A 278 2.75 10.16 -13.00
C ILE A 278 3.89 10.02 -11.97
N ASN A 279 5.05 9.52 -12.38
CA ASN A 279 6.23 9.42 -11.52
C ASN A 279 6.74 10.79 -11.04
N GLU A 280 6.63 11.85 -11.84
CA GLU A 280 6.97 13.21 -11.44
C GLU A 280 6.08 13.67 -10.27
N ASN A 281 4.76 13.46 -10.38
CA ASN A 281 3.85 13.76 -9.27
C ASN A 281 4.07 12.83 -8.07
N LYS A 282 4.40 11.54 -8.27
CA LYS A 282 4.78 10.64 -7.16
C LYS A 282 6.00 11.17 -6.41
N TRP A 283 7.03 11.64 -7.13
CA TRP A 283 8.21 12.21 -6.51
C TRP A 283 7.86 13.48 -5.71
N ARG A 284 7.09 14.40 -6.30
CA ARG A 284 6.60 15.62 -5.62
C ARG A 284 5.80 15.29 -4.36
N ALA A 285 4.90 14.29 -4.42
CA ALA A 285 4.17 13.78 -3.27
C ALA A 285 5.12 13.28 -2.17
N SER A 286 6.09 12.43 -2.51
CA SER A 286 7.06 11.89 -1.54
C SER A 286 7.88 13.00 -0.86
N ARG A 287 8.25 14.04 -1.61
CA ARG A 287 9.16 15.10 -1.16
C ARG A 287 8.46 16.18 -0.35
N TYR A 288 7.25 16.54 -0.73
CA TYR A 288 6.55 17.72 -0.21
C TYR A 288 5.19 17.42 0.43
N GLY A 289 4.63 16.22 0.24
CA GLY A 289 3.31 15.84 0.75
C GLY A 289 2.22 16.80 0.27
N ILE A 290 1.24 17.07 1.13
CA ILE A 290 0.16 18.05 0.86
C ILE A 290 0.62 19.51 0.86
N ASP A 291 1.81 19.81 1.37
CA ASP A 291 2.34 21.19 1.43
C ASP A 291 3.02 21.60 0.12
N GLY A 292 3.17 20.65 -0.81
CA GLY A 292 3.82 20.83 -2.09
C GLY A 292 2.94 21.34 -3.21
N ARG A 293 3.49 21.19 -4.42
CA ARG A 293 2.82 21.45 -5.68
C ARG A 293 2.97 20.24 -6.60
N MET A 294 1.92 19.94 -7.33
CA MET A 294 1.85 18.88 -8.33
C MET A 294 1.53 19.46 -9.69
N ILE A 295 1.74 18.68 -10.74
CA ILE A 295 1.39 19.07 -12.10
C ILE A 295 -0.08 18.69 -12.34
N ASP A 296 -0.88 19.68 -12.71
CA ASP A 296 -2.17 19.46 -13.37
C ASP A 296 -1.88 19.18 -14.84
N PHE A 297 -1.95 17.90 -15.24
CA PHE A 297 -1.61 17.53 -16.62
C PHE A 297 -2.65 17.99 -17.64
N GLY A 298 -3.89 18.30 -17.22
CA GLY A 298 -4.91 18.81 -18.13
C GLY A 298 -4.70 20.28 -18.46
N LYS A 299 -4.27 21.07 -17.47
CA LYS A 299 -3.92 22.50 -17.63
C LYS A 299 -2.46 22.75 -17.99
N GLU A 300 -1.62 21.71 -17.95
CA GLU A 300 -0.17 21.76 -18.16
C GLU A 300 0.55 22.78 -17.25
N GLU A 301 0.07 22.92 -16.02
CA GLU A 301 0.61 23.88 -15.06
C GLU A 301 0.90 23.23 -13.70
N GLU A 302 1.72 23.91 -12.91
CA GLU A 302 1.94 23.52 -11.53
C GLU A 302 0.83 24.08 -10.62
N SER A 303 0.12 23.20 -9.93
CA SER A 303 -0.97 23.53 -9.00
C SER A 303 -0.66 23.11 -7.56
N ASN A 304 -1.30 23.76 -6.60
CA ASN A 304 -1.17 23.41 -5.19
C ASN A 304 -1.76 22.01 -4.95
N THR A 305 -1.03 21.13 -4.25
CA THR A 305 -1.47 19.75 -4.02
C THR A 305 -2.85 19.67 -3.35
N ARG A 306 -3.16 20.56 -2.41
CA ARG A 306 -4.47 20.57 -1.71
C ARG A 306 -5.60 20.94 -2.66
N VAL A 307 -5.37 21.87 -3.59
CA VAL A 307 -6.37 22.25 -4.60
C VAL A 307 -6.70 21.04 -5.47
N LEU A 308 -5.70 20.31 -5.96
CA LEU A 308 -5.92 19.09 -6.75
C LEU A 308 -6.62 17.99 -5.95
N ILE A 309 -6.36 17.89 -4.64
CA ILE A 309 -7.09 16.95 -3.76
C ILE A 309 -8.56 17.36 -3.62
N TYR A 310 -8.88 18.65 -3.51
CA TYR A 310 -10.27 19.11 -3.50
C TYR A 310 -10.96 18.85 -4.84
N GLU A 311 -10.29 19.10 -5.97
CA GLU A 311 -10.81 18.74 -7.30
C GLU A 311 -11.04 17.23 -7.43
N LEU A 312 -10.18 16.39 -6.84
CA LEU A 312 -10.38 14.94 -6.75
C LEU A 312 -11.61 14.57 -5.91
N LEU A 313 -11.85 15.27 -4.80
CA LEU A 313 -13.05 15.06 -3.98
C LEU A 313 -14.33 15.47 -4.73
N ASP A 314 -14.30 16.58 -5.47
CA ASP A 314 -15.42 17.00 -6.34
C ASP A 314 -15.64 16.01 -7.50
N PHE A 315 -14.57 15.36 -7.96
CA PHE A 315 -14.64 14.35 -9.01
C PHE A 315 -15.33 13.07 -8.55
N ILE A 316 -15.15 12.62 -7.31
CA ILE A 316 -15.71 11.36 -6.81
C ILE A 316 -17.24 11.49 -6.65
#